data_AF-A0A2V6X2S7-F1
#
_entry.id   AF-A0A2V6X2S7-F1
#
_cell.length_a   1.000
_cell.length_b   1.000
_cell.length_c   1.000
_cell.angle_alpha   90.00
_cell.angle_beta   90.00
_cell.angle_gamma   90.00
#
_symmetry.space_group_name_H-M   'P 1'
#
loop_
_entity.id
_entity.type
_entity.pdbx_description
1 polymer ?
#
loop_
_entity_poly.entity_id
_entity_poly.type
_entity_poly.pdbx_seq_one_letter_code
_entity_poly.pdbx_strand_id
1 'polypeptide(L)'
;MGGTHSSEPEPYPALRVRALESLLIEKGLLSSDVVDKLVAVYEHDVGPMNGARVVARAWVDPAYRQRLLADGTAAIAELGFGGRGGGDKMVVVENTPTVHNLVVCTLCSCYPWPVLGLP
;
A
#
# COMPACT_ATOMS: atom_id res chain seq x y z
N MET A 1 36.98 -28.65 22.28
CA MET A 1 36.54 -27.30 21.92
C MET A 1 35.21 -27.41 21.20
N GLY A 2 34.10 -27.39 21.95
CA GLY A 2 32.75 -27.40 21.39
C GLY A 2 32.04 -26.15 21.87
N GLY A 3 32.07 -25.09 21.06
CA GLY A 3 31.33 -23.87 21.35
C GLY A 3 29.85 -24.14 21.16
N THR A 4 29.05 -23.95 22.20
CA THR A 4 27.59 -23.95 22.11
C THR A 4 27.18 -22.74 21.28
N HIS A 5 26.74 -22.98 20.04
CA HIS A 5 26.02 -21.99 19.24
C HIS A 5 24.70 -21.69 19.95
N SER A 6 24.74 -20.73 20.87
CA SER A 6 23.55 -20.21 21.54
C SER A 6 22.72 -19.52 20.46
N SER A 7 21.49 -19.97 20.25
CA SER A 7 20.53 -19.30 19.37
C SER A 7 20.51 -17.82 19.72
N GLU A 8 20.68 -16.97 18.72
CA GLU A 8 20.67 -15.52 18.91
C GLU A 8 19.37 -15.13 19.62
N PRO A 9 19.41 -14.34 20.70
CA PRO A 9 18.20 -13.93 21.39
C PRO A 9 17.29 -13.20 20.40
N GLU A 10 15.99 -13.46 20.53
CA GLU A 10 15.01 -12.92 19.61
C GLU A 10 15.13 -11.40 19.49
N PRO A 11 15.05 -10.83 18.27
CA PRO A 11 15.27 -9.41 18.07
C PRO A 11 14.37 -8.58 18.97
N TYR A 12 14.93 -7.55 19.61
CA TYR A 12 14.20 -6.67 20.51
C TYR A 12 12.85 -6.15 19.95
N PRO A 13 12.72 -5.80 18.66
CA PRO A 13 11.43 -5.42 18.09
C PRO A 13 10.38 -6.54 18.16
N ALA A 14 10.75 -7.80 17.89
CA ALA A 14 9.83 -8.93 17.93
C ALA A 14 9.31 -9.16 19.36
N LEU A 15 10.18 -9.05 20.37
CA LEU A 15 9.79 -9.10 21.78
C LEU A 15 8.76 -8.00 22.13
N ARG A 16 9.01 -6.76 21.70
CA ARG A 16 8.08 -5.64 21.95
C ARG A 16 6.76 -5.80 21.20
N VAL A 17 6.77 -6.26 19.95
CA VAL A 17 5.56 -6.45 19.14
C VAL A 17 4.64 -7.47 19.81
N ARG A 18 5.17 -8.63 20.24
CA ARG A 18 4.35 -9.64 20.95
C ARG A 18 3.78 -9.11 22.26
N ALA A 19 4.57 -8.36 23.04
CA ALA A 19 4.08 -7.76 24.28
C ALA A 19 2.93 -6.77 24.03
N LEU A 20 3.01 -5.96 22.97
CA LEU A 20 1.94 -5.06 22.56
C LEU A 20 0.70 -5.81 22.07
N GLU A 21 0.88 -6.84 21.25
CA GLU A 21 -0.21 -7.67 20.73
C GLU A 21 -0.99 -8.32 21.87
N SER A 22 -0.32 -8.99 22.81
CA SER A 22 -0.97 -9.62 23.97
C SER A 22 -1.80 -8.61 24.78
N LEU A 23 -1.22 -7.43 25.08
CA LEU A 23 -1.93 -6.38 25.84
C LEU A 23 -3.16 -5.83 25.10
N LEU A 24 -3.11 -5.72 23.78
CA LEU A 24 -4.24 -5.22 22.97
C LEU A 24 -5.35 -6.27 22.84
N ILE A 25 -4.99 -7.55 22.73
CA ILE A 25 -5.93 -8.68 22.75
C ILE A 25 -6.63 -8.78 24.10
N GLU A 26 -5.88 -8.74 25.21
CA GLU A 26 -6.44 -8.77 26.57
C GLU A 26 -7.43 -7.63 26.83
N LYS A 27 -7.20 -6.46 26.22
CA LYS A 27 -8.10 -5.30 26.28
C LYS A 27 -9.30 -5.38 25.33
N GLY A 28 -9.39 -6.41 24.48
CA GLY A 28 -10.43 -6.56 23.47
C GLY A 28 -10.36 -5.53 22.34
N LEU A 29 -9.18 -4.92 22.12
CA LEU A 29 -8.96 -3.88 21.09
C LEU A 29 -8.40 -4.45 19.78
N LEU A 30 -7.87 -5.67 19.82
CA LEU A 30 -7.29 -6.38 18.69
C LEU A 30 -7.66 -7.87 18.78
N SER A 31 -7.69 -8.53 17.63
CA SER A 31 -7.72 -9.99 17.56
C SER A 31 -6.73 -10.45 16.49
N SER A 32 -6.12 -11.62 16.69
CA SER A 32 -5.10 -12.14 15.76
C SER A 32 -5.68 -12.37 14.35
N ASP A 33 -6.95 -12.75 14.23
CA ASP A 33 -7.60 -12.94 12.93
C ASP A 33 -7.74 -11.63 12.13
N VAL A 34 -7.84 -10.48 12.79
CA VAL A 34 -7.86 -9.17 12.13
C VAL A 34 -6.47 -8.80 11.63
N VAL A 35 -5.42 -9.14 12.38
CA VAL A 35 -4.03 -8.93 11.94
C VAL A 35 -3.75 -9.76 10.69
N ASP A 36 -4.07 -11.06 10.73
CA ASP A 36 -3.84 -11.98 9.61
C ASP A 36 -4.57 -11.53 8.33
N LYS A 37 -5.84 -11.11 8.46
CA LYS A 37 -6.61 -10.57 7.33
C LYS A 37 -5.96 -9.33 6.73
N LEU A 38 -5.45 -8.42 7.57
CA LEU A 38 -4.83 -7.19 7.09
C LEU A 38 -3.53 -7.49 6.33
N VAL A 39 -2.71 -8.42 6.85
CA VAL A 39 -1.48 -8.87 6.18
C VAL A 39 -1.82 -9.48 4.82
N ALA A 40 -2.75 -10.43 4.77
CA ALA A 40 -3.14 -11.10 3.53
C ALA A 40 -3.61 -10.14 2.43
N VAL A 41 -4.41 -9.12 2.79
CA VAL A 41 -4.89 -8.11 1.83
C VAL A 41 -3.74 -7.39 1.13
N TYR A 42 -2.71 -6.98 1.87
CA TYR A 42 -1.60 -6.23 1.27
C TYR A 42 -0.53 -7.12 0.64
N GLU A 43 -0.40 -8.38 1.06
CA GLU A 43 0.51 -9.33 0.42
C GLU A 43 -0.03 -9.91 -0.89
N HIS A 44 -1.36 -10.00 -1.04
CA HIS A 44 -1.97 -10.74 -2.15
C HIS A 44 -2.97 -9.93 -2.98
N ASP A 45 -3.79 -9.07 -2.36
CA ASP A 45 -4.94 -8.46 -3.04
C ASP A 45 -4.66 -7.05 -3.58
N VAL A 46 -3.77 -6.30 -2.93
CA VAL A 46 -3.46 -4.90 -3.28
C VAL A 46 -2.03 -4.75 -3.75
N GLY A 47 -1.84 -4.36 -5.01
CA GLY A 47 -0.51 -4.21 -5.60
C GLY A 47 -0.47 -3.43 -6.91
N PRO A 48 0.73 -3.29 -7.52
CA PRO A 48 0.97 -2.41 -8.67
C PRO A 48 0.22 -2.77 -9.95
N MET A 49 -0.35 -3.98 -10.01
CA MET A 49 -1.16 -4.40 -11.15
C MET A 49 -2.47 -3.60 -11.27
N ASN A 50 -2.98 -3.04 -10.18
CA ASN A 50 -4.13 -2.14 -10.20
C ASN A 50 -3.78 -0.85 -10.97
N GLY A 51 -2.66 -0.21 -10.63
CA GLY A 51 -2.14 0.96 -11.35
C GLY A 51 -1.82 0.66 -12.82
N ALA A 52 -1.25 -0.50 -13.12
CA ALA A 52 -1.00 -0.91 -14.51
C ALA A 52 -2.29 -0.99 -15.34
N ARG A 53 -3.40 -1.51 -14.76
CA ARG A 53 -4.71 -1.54 -15.42
C ARG A 53 -5.28 -0.13 -15.66
N VAL A 54 -5.12 0.78 -14.70
CA VAL A 54 -5.49 2.19 -14.84
C VAL A 54 -4.75 2.84 -16.01
N VAL A 55 -3.42 2.65 -16.08
CA VAL A 55 -2.56 3.20 -17.14
C VAL A 55 -2.92 2.61 -18.50
N ALA A 56 -3.05 1.28 -18.59
CA ALA A 56 -3.38 0.60 -19.84
C ALA A 56 -4.73 1.09 -20.41
N ARG A 57 -5.74 1.27 -19.55
CA ARG A 57 -7.04 1.83 -19.98
C ARG A 57 -6.89 3.26 -20.51
N ALA A 58 -6.10 4.11 -19.83
CA ALA A 58 -5.85 5.49 -20.28
C ALA A 58 -5.13 5.57 -21.64
N TRP A 59 -4.33 4.55 -22.00
CA TRP A 59 -3.68 4.51 -23.32
C TRP A 59 -4.62 4.18 -24.47
N VAL A 60 -5.65 3.36 -24.23
CA VAL A 60 -6.58 2.89 -25.27
C VAL A 60 -7.93 3.62 -25.27
N ASP A 61 -8.27 4.33 -24.20
CA ASP A 61 -9.51 5.10 -24.04
C ASP A 61 -9.17 6.57 -23.74
N PRO A 62 -9.13 7.44 -24.77
CA PRO A 62 -8.85 8.87 -24.59
C PRO A 62 -9.86 9.60 -23.71
N ALA A 63 -11.12 9.17 -23.68
CA ALA A 63 -12.16 9.78 -22.85
C ALA A 63 -11.94 9.43 -21.37
N TYR A 64 -11.57 8.18 -21.07
CA TYR A 64 -11.15 7.80 -19.73
C TYR A 64 -9.88 8.54 -19.30
N ARG A 65 -8.88 8.68 -20.19
CA ARG A 65 -7.68 9.49 -19.88
C ARG A 65 -8.03 10.92 -19.49
N GLN A 66 -8.95 11.58 -20.20
CA GLN A 66 -9.39 12.92 -19.84
C GLN A 66 -10.02 12.97 -18.45
N ARG A 67 -10.89 12.00 -18.11
CA ARG A 67 -11.48 11.91 -16.77
C ARG A 67 -10.42 11.63 -15.70
N LEU A 68 -9.48 10.73 -15.97
CA LEU A 68 -8.40 10.36 -15.06
C LEU A 68 -7.51 11.55 -14.68
N LEU A 69 -7.21 12.42 -15.65
CA LEU A 69 -6.41 13.63 -15.42
C LEU A 69 -7.22 14.75 -14.75
N ALA A 70 -8.55 14.76 -14.92
CA ALA A 70 -9.43 15.75 -14.28
C ALA A 70 -9.75 15.39 -12.81
N ASP A 71 -10.05 14.12 -12.53
CA ASP A 71 -10.27 13.60 -11.18
C ASP A 71 -9.76 12.15 -11.12
N GLY A 72 -8.53 12.00 -10.63
CA GLY A 72 -7.90 10.70 -10.50
C GLY A 72 -8.66 9.76 -9.57
N THR A 73 -9.30 10.30 -8.52
CA THR A 73 -10.02 9.49 -7.52
C THR A 73 -11.26 8.86 -8.14
N ALA A 74 -12.08 9.68 -8.78
CA ALA A 74 -13.32 9.21 -9.40
C ALA A 74 -13.07 8.25 -10.56
N ALA A 75 -12.08 8.55 -11.42
CA ALA A 75 -11.76 7.71 -12.57
C ALA A 75 -11.17 6.35 -12.15
N ILE A 76 -10.26 6.31 -11.19
CA ILE A 76 -9.68 5.06 -10.67
C ILE A 76 -10.78 4.18 -10.03
N ALA A 77 -11.76 4.80 -9.36
CA ALA A 77 -12.91 4.09 -8.79
C ALA A 77 -13.81 3.42 -9.85
N GLU A 78 -13.82 3.87 -11.11
CA GLU A 78 -14.52 3.16 -12.21
C GLU A 78 -14.01 1.72 -12.39
N LEU A 79 -12.76 1.44 -11.98
CA LEU A 79 -12.14 0.11 -12.05
C LEU A 79 -12.24 -0.67 -10.73
N GLY A 80 -12.95 -0.13 -9.73
CA GLY A 80 -13.10 -0.75 -8.41
C GLY A 80 -11.90 -0.58 -7.49
N PHE A 81 -10.95 0.30 -7.84
CA PHE A 81 -9.79 0.60 -6.99
C PHE A 81 -10.04 1.87 -6.18
N GLY A 82 -9.74 1.82 -4.88
CA GLY A 82 -9.91 2.94 -3.96
C GLY A 82 -9.72 2.52 -2.51
N GLY A 83 -9.90 3.46 -1.58
CA GLY A 83 -9.85 3.20 -0.15
C GLY A 83 -8.61 3.78 0.56
N ARG A 84 -8.43 3.34 1.82
CA ARG A 84 -7.44 3.87 2.77
C ARG A 84 -6.00 3.66 2.28
N GLY A 85 -5.07 4.46 2.81
CA GLY A 85 -3.64 4.37 2.46
C GLY A 85 -3.31 5.18 1.21
N GLY A 86 -3.78 6.43 1.13
CA GLY A 86 -3.44 7.34 0.04
C GLY A 86 -4.36 7.29 -1.18
N GLY A 87 -5.43 6.48 -1.18
CA GLY A 87 -6.41 6.44 -2.27
C GLY A 87 -7.60 7.40 -2.13
N ASP A 88 -7.78 8.04 -0.98
CA ASP A 88 -8.92 8.93 -0.72
C ASP A 88 -8.88 10.22 -1.56
N LYS A 89 -7.68 10.61 -2.01
CA LYS A 89 -7.39 11.79 -2.84
C LYS A 89 -6.26 11.47 -3.82
N MET A 90 -6.62 11.04 -5.02
CA MET A 90 -5.67 10.69 -6.08
C MET A 90 -5.54 11.81 -7.11
N VAL A 91 -4.29 12.17 -7.39
CA VAL A 91 -3.90 13.05 -8.50
C VAL A 91 -3.02 12.26 -9.44
N VAL A 92 -3.36 12.25 -10.73
CA VAL A 92 -2.57 11.59 -11.78
C VAL A 92 -1.84 12.66 -12.58
N VAL A 93 -0.52 12.53 -12.68
CA VAL A 93 0.34 13.43 -13.46
C VAL A 93 0.88 12.70 -14.67
N GLU A 94 0.73 13.31 -15.84
CA GLU A 94 1.17 12.73 -17.09
C GLU A 94 2.61 13.15 -17.44
N ASN A 95 3.44 12.16 -17.80
CA ASN A 95 4.71 12.41 -18.46
C ASN A 95 4.48 12.78 -19.93
N THR A 96 5.25 13.76 -20.42
CA THR A 96 5.25 14.18 -21.82
C THR A 96 6.67 14.09 -22.38
N PRO A 97 6.89 14.30 -23.69
CA PRO A 97 8.25 14.31 -24.25
C PRO A 97 9.21 15.32 -23.61
N THR A 98 8.70 16.35 -22.93
CA THR A 98 9.49 17.43 -22.32
C THR A 98 9.34 17.52 -20.80
N VAL A 99 8.49 16.69 -20.19
CA VAL A 99 8.22 16.71 -18.74
C VAL A 99 8.23 15.29 -18.18
N HIS A 100 9.04 15.08 -17.16
CA HIS A 100 9.11 13.83 -16.40
C HIS A 100 8.76 14.08 -14.94
N ASN A 101 7.75 13.37 -14.44
CA ASN A 101 7.26 13.50 -13.06
C ASN A 101 7.84 12.40 -12.18
N LEU A 102 8.20 12.77 -10.94
CA LEU A 102 8.60 11.86 -9.87
C LEU A 102 7.86 12.23 -8.59
N VAL A 103 7.53 11.23 -7.78
CA VAL A 103 6.74 11.39 -6.54
C VAL A 103 7.58 10.93 -5.34
N VAL A 104 7.52 11.68 -4.23
CA VAL A 104 8.25 11.38 -2.99
C VAL A 104 7.46 11.86 -1.76
N CYS A 105 7.44 11.09 -0.67
CA CYS A 105 7.21 11.63 0.68
C CYS A 105 8.57 11.86 1.35
N THR A 106 9.06 13.10 1.35
CA THR A 106 10.36 13.40 1.97
C THR A 106 10.35 13.26 3.49
N LEU A 107 9.18 13.31 4.11
CA LEU A 107 9.01 13.31 5.57
C LEU A 107 8.71 11.93 6.16
N CYS A 108 8.39 10.94 5.33
CA CYS A 108 7.70 9.74 5.78
C CYS A 108 7.78 8.60 4.75
N SER A 109 6.62 8.04 4.37
CA SER A 109 6.46 6.94 3.43
C SER A 109 5.12 7.00 2.66
N CYS A 110 4.49 8.19 2.51
CA CYS A 110 3.20 8.29 1.79
C CYS A 110 3.29 7.66 0.40
N TYR A 111 2.30 6.85 0.09
CA TYR A 111 2.22 6.15 -1.18
C TYR A 111 0.77 5.75 -1.48
N PRO A 112 0.34 5.67 -2.75
CA PRO A 112 -1.06 5.39 -3.08
C PRO A 112 -1.32 3.88 -3.12
N TRP A 113 -1.59 3.29 -1.95
CA TRP A 113 -1.70 1.84 -1.79
C TRP A 113 -2.73 1.19 -2.71
N PRO A 114 -3.95 1.73 -2.93
CA PRO A 114 -4.95 1.04 -3.74
C PRO A 114 -4.54 0.75 -5.19
N VAL A 115 -3.59 1.51 -5.72
CA VAL A 115 -3.07 1.32 -7.08
C VAL A 115 -1.65 0.75 -7.14
N LEU A 116 -0.84 0.90 -6.08
CA LEU A 116 0.57 0.51 -6.11
C LEU A 116 1.00 -0.49 -5.02
N GLY A 117 0.14 -0.81 -4.04
CA GLY A 117 0.50 -1.63 -2.89
C GLY A 117 1.29 -0.88 -1.82
N LEU A 118 1.80 -1.63 -0.83
CA LEU A 118 2.71 -1.08 0.18
C LEU A 118 4.09 -0.79 -0.46
N PRO A 119 4.70 0.38 -0.21
CA PRO A 119 6.04 0.72 -0.67
C PRO A 119 7.16 0.04 0.13
#